data_AF-A0A126RLZ4-F1
#
_entry.id   AF-A0A126RLZ4-F1
#
_cell.length_a   1.000
_cell.length_b   1.000
_cell.length_c   1.000
_cell.angle_alpha   90.00
_cell.angle_beta   90.00
_cell.angle_gamma   90.00
#
_symmetry.space_group_name_H-M   'P 1'
#
loop_
_entity.id
_entity.type
_entity.pdbx_description
1 polymer ?
#
loop_
_entity_poly.entity_id
_entity_poly.type
_entity_poly.pdbx_seq_one_letter_code
_entity_poly.pdbx_strand_id
1 'polypeptide(L)'
;MLQSSSDPWALAASMTPQSWQWPERVARRTMGEPTLWDAGIRLMRAGNPEGWRAIVDAADMRQANRDTIAACERAAEKAKEPVRCTIRIGR
;
A
#
# COMPACT_ATOMS: atom_id res chain seq x y z
N MET A 1 -4.86 23.21 6.13
CA MET A 1 -5.18 22.09 7.04
C MET A 1 -6.21 22.62 8.02
N LEU A 2 -7.51 22.39 7.74
CA LEU A 2 -8.75 22.72 8.48
C LEU A 2 -9.86 23.03 7.46
N GLN A 3 -10.37 22.00 6.78
CA GLN A 3 -11.60 22.06 5.98
C GLN A 3 -12.52 20.86 6.29
N SER A 4 -12.28 20.15 7.39
CA SER A 4 -12.94 18.87 7.72
C SER A 4 -14.03 18.97 8.79
N SER A 5 -14.40 20.15 9.26
CA SER A 5 -15.30 20.27 10.42
C SER A 5 -16.78 20.08 10.10
N SER A 6 -17.17 19.89 8.84
CA SER A 6 -18.59 19.87 8.43
C SER A 6 -18.93 18.83 7.37
N ASP A 7 -18.10 17.81 7.16
CA ASP A 7 -18.43 16.69 6.28
C ASP A 7 -19.28 15.65 7.04
N PRO A 8 -20.61 15.55 6.79
CA PRO A 8 -21.46 14.60 7.51
C PRO A 8 -21.02 13.15 7.26
N TRP A 9 -20.37 12.90 6.11
CA TRP A 9 -19.81 11.60 5.77
C TRP A 9 -18.66 11.21 6.71
N ALA A 10 -17.79 12.16 7.07
CA ALA A 10 -16.62 11.91 7.92
C ALA A 10 -17.04 11.61 9.37
N LEU A 11 -18.05 12.35 9.85
CA LEU A 11 -18.68 12.08 11.15
C LEU A 11 -19.33 10.69 11.15
N ALA A 12 -20.18 10.38 10.16
CA ALA A 12 -20.84 9.07 10.08
C ALA A 12 -19.84 7.90 9.98
N ALA A 13 -18.75 8.08 9.22
CA ALA A 13 -17.67 7.10 9.13
C ALA A 13 -17.02 6.83 10.51
N SER A 14 -16.74 7.89 11.27
CA SER A 14 -16.09 7.81 12.59
C SER A 14 -16.95 7.17 13.68
N MET A 15 -18.27 7.08 13.48
CA MET A 15 -19.21 6.48 14.43
C MET A 15 -19.30 4.96 14.32
N THR A 16 -18.69 4.36 13.30
CA THR A 16 -18.66 2.91 13.11
C THR A 16 -17.39 2.30 13.70
N PRO A 17 -17.43 1.06 14.23
CA PRO A 17 -16.22 0.37 14.67
C PRO A 17 -15.21 0.25 13.52
N GLN A 18 -13.92 0.55 13.78
CA GLN A 18 -12.86 0.47 12.76
C GLN A 18 -12.75 -0.94 12.14
N SER A 19 -13.08 -1.99 12.91
CA SER A 19 -13.11 -3.38 12.43
C SER A 19 -14.09 -3.60 11.28
N TRP A 20 -15.09 -2.73 11.10
CA TRP A 20 -16.04 -2.82 10.01
C TRP A 20 -15.47 -2.31 8.69
N GLN A 21 -14.46 -1.45 8.72
CA GLN A 21 -13.84 -0.83 7.52
C GLN A 21 -14.91 -0.21 6.61
N TRP A 22 -15.87 0.49 7.22
CA TRP A 22 -17.05 0.97 6.50
C TRP A 22 -16.67 1.93 5.36
N PRO A 23 -15.78 2.94 5.55
CA PRO A 23 -15.35 3.82 4.46
C PRO A 23 -14.73 3.07 3.28
N GLU A 24 -13.84 2.11 3.54
CA GLU A 24 -13.16 1.33 2.52
C GLU A 24 -14.15 0.44 1.76
N ARG A 25 -15.10 -0.18 2.46
CA ARG A 25 -16.15 -1.00 1.85
C ARG A 25 -17.11 -0.17 1.01
N VAL A 26 -17.45 1.05 1.44
CA VAL A 26 -18.27 1.98 0.65
C VAL A 26 -17.49 2.40 -0.59
N ALA A 27 -16.24 2.84 -0.45
CA ALA A 27 -15.39 3.25 -1.57
C ALA A 27 -15.29 2.13 -2.62
N ARG A 28 -14.98 0.89 -2.22
CA ARG A 28 -14.95 -0.25 -3.14
C ARG A 28 -16.27 -0.47 -3.87
N ARG A 29 -17.41 -0.43 -3.16
CA ARG A 29 -18.73 -0.59 -3.77
C ARG A 29 -19.04 0.53 -4.76
N THR A 30 -18.78 1.78 -4.37
CA THR A 30 -19.00 2.97 -5.21
C THR A 30 -18.15 2.91 -6.49
N MET A 31 -16.92 2.41 -6.40
CA MET A 31 -16.05 2.23 -7.56
C MET A 31 -16.40 1.01 -8.41
N GLY A 32 -17.20 0.06 -7.91
CA GLY A 32 -17.54 -1.17 -8.60
C GLY A 32 -16.40 -2.20 -8.65
N GLU A 33 -15.43 -2.10 -7.73
CA GLU A 33 -14.25 -2.96 -7.74
C GLU A 33 -14.50 -4.29 -7.00
N PRO A 34 -13.94 -5.41 -7.48
CA PRO A 34 -14.23 -6.73 -6.94
C PRO A 34 -13.66 -6.90 -5.53
N THR A 35 -12.50 -6.32 -5.24
CA THR A 35 -11.87 -6.38 -3.91
C THR A 35 -11.49 -4.99 -3.38
N LEU A 36 -11.27 -4.90 -2.06
CA LEU A 36 -10.76 -3.67 -1.44
C LEU A 36 -9.38 -3.30 -2.00
N TRP A 37 -8.61 -4.32 -2.38
CA TRP A 37 -7.30 -4.16 -2.98
C TRP A 37 -7.37 -3.52 -4.36
N ASP A 38 -8.26 -3.99 -5.24
CA ASP A 38 -8.46 -3.42 -6.57
C ASP A 38 -8.96 -1.96 -6.49
N ALA A 39 -9.86 -1.69 -5.54
CA ALA A 39 -10.26 -0.34 -5.16
C ALA A 39 -9.08 0.55 -4.74
N GLY A 40 -8.21 0.04 -3.86
CA GLY A 40 -7.00 0.75 -3.45
C GLY A 40 -6.06 1.04 -4.63
N ILE A 41 -5.80 0.05 -5.48
CA ILE A 41 -4.99 0.20 -6.69
C ILE A 41 -5.57 1.27 -7.61
N ARG A 42 -6.88 1.23 -7.87
CA ARG A 42 -7.55 2.21 -8.72
C ARG A 42 -7.45 3.62 -8.15
N LEU A 43 -7.66 3.79 -6.84
CA LEU A 43 -7.51 5.09 -6.18
C LEU A 43 -6.07 5.60 -6.25
N MET A 44 -5.08 4.76 -5.96
CA MET A 44 -3.66 5.13 -6.06
C MET A 44 -3.29 5.55 -7.48
N ARG A 45 -3.71 4.78 -8.50
CA ARG A 45 -3.51 5.12 -9.92
C ARG A 45 -4.16 6.44 -10.31
N ALA A 46 -5.39 6.69 -9.84
CA ALA A 46 -6.13 7.90 -10.20
C ALA A 46 -5.58 9.14 -9.49
N GLY A 47 -5.20 9.03 -8.20
CA GLY A 47 -4.73 10.14 -7.40
C GLY A 47 -3.27 10.52 -7.64
N ASN A 48 -2.41 9.55 -7.95
CA ASN A 48 -1.01 9.80 -8.31
C ASN A 48 -0.46 8.68 -9.23
N PRO A 49 -0.61 8.82 -10.56
CA PRO A 49 -0.13 7.81 -11.51
C PRO A 49 1.38 7.55 -11.43
N GLU A 50 2.20 8.57 -11.20
CA GLU A 50 3.66 8.44 -11.08
C GLU A 50 4.04 7.71 -9.78
N GLY A 51 3.44 8.11 -8.66
CA GLY A 51 3.65 7.43 -7.37
C GLY A 51 3.22 5.97 -7.41
N TRP A 52 2.13 5.65 -8.11
CA TRP A 52 1.73 4.26 -8.33
C TRP A 52 2.77 3.48 -9.15
N ARG A 53 3.33 4.06 -10.22
CA ARG A 53 4.41 3.42 -11.00
C ARG A 53 5.63 3.13 -10.13
N ALA A 54 6.06 4.09 -9.31
CA ALA A 54 7.19 3.88 -8.41
C ALA A 54 6.96 2.72 -7.42
N ILE A 55 5.73 2.53 -6.93
CA ILE A 55 5.37 1.38 -6.08
C ILE A 55 5.47 0.06 -6.87
N VAL A 56 4.94 0.03 -8.09
CA VAL A 56 5.01 -1.17 -8.95
C VAL A 56 6.45 -1.51 -9.28
N ASP A 57 7.25 -0.54 -9.71
CA ASP A 57 8.66 -0.74 -10.07
C ASP A 57 9.47 -1.28 -8.86
N ALA A 58 9.20 -0.78 -7.66
CA ALA A 58 9.82 -1.27 -6.44
C ALA A 58 9.37 -2.71 -6.08
N ALA A 59 8.08 -3.02 -6.28
CA ALA A 59 7.54 -4.36 -6.04
C ALA A 59 8.15 -5.38 -7.03
N ASP A 60 8.25 -5.01 -8.31
CA ASP A 60 8.84 -5.85 -9.36
C ASP A 60 10.34 -6.07 -9.10
N MET A 61 11.08 -5.03 -8.71
CA MET A 61 12.48 -5.14 -8.29
C MET A 61 12.63 -6.10 -7.10
N ARG A 62 11.79 -5.95 -6.06
CA ARG A 62 11.82 -6.85 -4.89
C ARG A 62 11.54 -8.29 -5.31
N GLN A 63 10.57 -8.50 -6.20
CA GLN A 63 10.21 -9.83 -6.68
C GLN A 63 11.33 -10.47 -7.49
N ALA A 64 11.98 -9.71 -8.37
CA ALA A 64 13.14 -10.17 -9.14
C ALA A 64 14.35 -10.53 -8.25
N ASN A 65 14.41 -9.97 -7.05
CA ASN A 65 15.46 -10.19 -6.06
C ASN A 65 15.02 -10.98 -4.82
N ARG A 66 13.84 -11.64 -4.87
CA ARG A 66 13.16 -12.17 -3.68
C ARG A 66 14.04 -13.06 -2.80
N ASP A 67 14.81 -13.97 -3.40
CA ASP A 67 15.60 -14.95 -2.65
C ASP A 67 16.83 -14.30 -2.01
N THR A 68 17.44 -13.34 -2.73
CA THR A 68 18.56 -12.55 -2.23
C THR A 68 18.13 -11.63 -1.09
N ILE A 69 17.01 -10.93 -1.23
CA ILE A 69 16.46 -10.06 -0.18
C ILE A 69 16.08 -10.89 1.05
N ALA A 70 15.40 -12.02 0.88
CA ALA A 70 15.04 -12.90 2.01
C ALA A 70 16.28 -13.50 2.72
N ALA A 71 17.40 -13.71 2.03
CA ALA A 71 18.65 -14.11 2.66
C ALA A 71 19.27 -12.95 3.46
N CYS A 72 19.26 -11.73 2.91
CA CYS A 72 19.75 -10.53 3.59
C CYS A 72 18.91 -10.18 4.83
N GLU A 73 17.58 -10.26 4.74
CA GLU A 73 16.66 -10.05 5.88
C GLU A 73 17.00 -11.02 7.03
N ARG A 74 17.14 -12.32 6.75
CA ARG A 74 17.56 -13.32 7.75
C ARG A 74 18.95 -13.07 8.33
N ALA A 75 19.89 -12.62 7.51
CA ALA A 75 21.25 -12.29 7.98
C ALA A 75 21.23 -11.08 8.93
N ALA A 76 20.46 -10.04 8.60
CA ALA A 76 20.29 -8.87 9.45
C ALA A 76 19.62 -9.23 10.79
N GLU A 77 18.58 -10.06 10.78
CA GLU A 77 17.93 -10.55 12.01
C GLU A 77 18.91 -11.32 12.90
N LYS A 78 19.74 -12.19 12.31
CA LYS A 78 20.74 -12.97 13.05
C LYS A 78 21.84 -12.11 13.64
N ALA A 79 22.32 -11.12 12.88
CA ALA A 79 23.41 -10.25 13.28
C ALA A 79 22.94 -9.09 14.19
N LYS A 80 21.63 -8.79 14.19
CA LYS A 80 21.00 -7.63 14.86
C LYS A 80 21.60 -6.29 14.43
N GLU A 81 22.07 -6.24 13.19
CA GLU A 81 22.69 -5.06 12.59
C GLU A 81 22.31 -4.96 11.11
N PRO A 82 22.38 -3.76 10.50
CA PRO A 82 22.19 -3.60 9.07
C PRO A 82 23.23 -4.39 8.27
N VAL A 83 22.80 -5.08 7.20
CA VAL A 83 23.68 -5.81 6.29
C VAL A 83 23.69 -5.19 4.89
N ARG A 84 24.79 -5.34 4.16
CA ARG A 84 24.86 -4.97 2.76
C ARG A 84 24.24 -6.07 1.90
N CYS A 85 23.21 -5.73 1.13
CA CYS A 85 22.58 -6.63 0.17
C CYS A 85 22.91 -6.19 -1.26
N THR A 86 23.41 -7.10 -2.09
CA THR A 86 23.64 -6.82 -3.51
C THR A 86 22.44 -7.33 -4.30
N ILE A 87 21.67 -6.41 -4.87
CA ILE A 87 20.52 -6.72 -5.72
C ILE A 87 20.90 -6.59 -7.20
N ARG A 88 20.18 -7.30 -8.06
CA ARG A 88 20.24 -7.17 -9.51
C ARG A 88 19.20 -6.17 -9.98
N ILE A 89 19.61 -5.26 -10.84
CA ILE A 89 18.72 -4.34 -11.54
C ILE A 89 18.70 -4.74 -13.01
N GLY A 90 17.53 -5.11 -13.52
CA GLY A 90 17.28 -5.40 -14.93
C GLY A 90 16.40 -4.33 -15.55
N ARG A 91 16.45 -4.22 -16.89
CA ARG A 91 15.45 -3.49 -17.68
C ARG A 91 14.31 -4.44 -18.05
#